data_AF-A0A0F9G5E0-F1
#
_entry.id   AF-A0A0F9G5E0-F1
#
_cell.length_a   1.000
_cell.length_b   1.000
_cell.length_c   1.000
_cell.angle_alpha   90.00
_cell.angle_beta   90.00
_cell.angle_gamma   90.00
#
_symmetry.space_group_name_H-M   'P 1'
#
loop_
_entity.id
_entity.type
_entity.pdbx_description
1 polymer ?
#
loop_
_entity_poly.entity_id
_entity_poly.type
_entity_poly.pdbx_seq_one_letter_code
_entity_poly.pdbx_strand_id
1 'polypeptide(L)'
;MRDEFTIGINRFNLLGLDWDPDWWVLVDVQHDDDWWDWDDLLHRDSTFLFREHDRDLVESYRKDATFVDHCVHRTYQGDVDEWTWHLPDLCSRGGGASMAIQVAASLGHDPIYLVGCDLYKYRGPDDADVNHFDPDYCPYKIRRSTGEEAIGPADWDRLNKRLIKAHTMARDSAKRMGVSVLNATVGGQLEVYPRVDINAVLNGKA
;
A
#
# COMPACT_ATOMS: atom_id res chain seq x y z
N MET A 1 3.28 -5.61 -20.20
CA MET A 1 3.87 -4.36 -19.69
C MET A 1 5.00 -3.96 -20.62
N ARG A 2 5.11 -2.68 -20.96
CA ARG A 2 6.13 -2.10 -21.86
C ARG A 2 7.32 -1.63 -21.02
N ASP A 3 8.07 -2.58 -20.46
CA ASP A 3 9.26 -2.35 -19.64
C ASP A 3 9.02 -1.49 -18.37
N GLU A 4 7.78 -1.40 -17.88
CA GLU A 4 7.50 -0.74 -16.61
C GLU A 4 7.94 -1.61 -15.42
N PHE A 5 8.54 -0.97 -14.42
CA PHE A 5 8.76 -1.60 -13.13
C PHE A 5 7.49 -1.55 -12.29
N THR A 6 7.13 -2.67 -11.69
CA THR A 6 5.85 -2.86 -11.01
C THR A 6 6.00 -3.28 -9.57
N ILE A 7 5.15 -2.69 -8.72
CA ILE A 7 5.08 -3.01 -7.30
C ILE A 7 3.67 -3.46 -6.97
N GLY A 8 3.51 -4.75 -6.66
CA GLY A 8 2.32 -5.29 -6.03
C GLY A 8 2.27 -4.90 -4.56
N ILE A 9 1.09 -4.59 -4.04
CA ILE A 9 0.91 -4.19 -2.64
C ILE A 9 -0.05 -5.16 -1.96
N ASN A 10 0.36 -5.70 -0.81
CA ASN A 10 -0.47 -6.58 0.00
C ASN A 10 -1.15 -7.66 -0.85
N ARG A 11 -2.49 -7.72 -0.80
CA ARG A 11 -3.32 -8.74 -1.43
C ARG A 11 -3.61 -8.50 -2.92
N PHE A 12 -2.67 -7.88 -3.63
CA PHE A 12 -2.78 -7.64 -5.07
C PHE A 12 -2.95 -8.95 -5.88
N ASN A 13 -2.47 -10.08 -5.34
CA ASN A 13 -2.65 -11.42 -5.91
C ASN A 13 -4.13 -11.85 -6.05
N LEU A 14 -5.06 -11.28 -5.28
CA LEU A 14 -6.49 -11.61 -5.36
C LEU A 14 -7.13 -11.27 -6.73
N LEU A 15 -6.44 -10.48 -7.55
CA LEU A 15 -6.86 -10.22 -8.94
C LEU A 15 -6.67 -11.41 -9.88
N GLY A 16 -6.06 -12.51 -9.43
CA GLY A 16 -5.81 -13.67 -10.27
C GLY A 16 -4.76 -13.39 -11.35
N LEU A 17 -3.62 -12.83 -10.93
CA LEU A 17 -2.56 -12.38 -11.83
C LEU A 17 -1.90 -13.55 -12.57
N ASP A 18 -1.82 -13.44 -13.90
CA ASP A 18 -1.06 -14.32 -14.78
C ASP A 18 0.40 -13.87 -14.99
N TRP A 19 0.83 -12.84 -14.26
CA TRP A 19 2.18 -12.26 -14.29
C TRP A 19 2.65 -11.91 -12.88
N ASP A 20 3.96 -11.81 -12.71
CA ASP A 20 4.60 -11.46 -11.43
C ASP A 20 5.08 -10.00 -11.44
N PRO A 21 4.72 -9.19 -10.42
CA PRO A 21 5.31 -7.87 -10.28
C PRO A 21 6.79 -7.98 -9.93
N ASP A 22 7.57 -6.98 -10.30
CA ASP A 22 9.00 -6.96 -9.98
C ASP A 22 9.21 -7.00 -8.45
N TRP A 23 8.38 -6.25 -7.73
CA TRP A 23 8.39 -6.17 -6.27
C TRP A 23 7.01 -6.39 -5.66
N TRP A 24 7.00 -6.97 -4.45
CA TRP A 24 5.85 -7.03 -3.57
C TRP A 24 6.13 -6.30 -2.26
N VAL A 25 5.26 -5.37 -1.88
CA VAL A 25 5.31 -4.67 -0.59
C VAL A 25 4.19 -5.22 0.31
N LEU A 26 4.57 -6.01 1.31
CA LEU A 26 3.70 -6.72 2.23
C LEU A 26 3.90 -6.18 3.66
N VAL A 27 3.18 -5.10 3.98
CA VAL A 27 3.38 -4.35 5.23
C VAL A 27 2.13 -4.26 6.08
N ASP A 28 1.04 -4.88 5.64
CA ASP A 28 -0.22 -5.03 6.37
C ASP A 28 -0.57 -6.53 6.52
N VAL A 29 0.44 -7.36 6.74
CA VAL A 29 0.28 -8.80 7.00
C VAL A 29 -0.47 -9.01 8.31
N GLN A 30 -1.46 -9.90 8.28
CA GLN A 30 -2.16 -10.44 9.45
C GLN A 30 -2.09 -11.97 9.36
N HIS A 31 -1.59 -12.61 10.41
CA HIS A 31 -1.21 -14.03 10.35
C HIS A 31 -2.38 -15.00 10.56
N ASP A 32 -3.52 -14.51 11.07
CA ASP A 32 -4.67 -15.29 11.53
C ASP A 32 -5.94 -15.03 10.72
N ASP A 33 -5.81 -14.48 9.51
CA ASP A 33 -6.93 -14.03 8.71
C ASP A 33 -7.40 -15.05 7.63
N ASP A 34 -6.63 -16.13 7.42
CA ASP A 34 -6.81 -17.18 6.39
C ASP A 34 -6.85 -16.64 4.95
N TRP A 35 -6.28 -15.46 4.70
CA TRP A 35 -6.29 -14.82 3.37
C TRP A 35 -5.04 -15.06 2.54
N TRP A 36 -4.00 -15.57 3.17
CA TRP A 36 -2.70 -15.73 2.55
C TRP A 36 -2.48 -17.18 2.17
N ASP A 37 -2.54 -17.45 0.87
CA ASP A 37 -1.88 -18.62 0.32
C ASP A 37 -0.37 -18.31 0.22
N TRP A 38 0.34 -18.47 1.34
CA TRP A 38 1.76 -18.15 1.44
C TRP A 38 2.62 -18.98 0.48
N ASP A 39 2.22 -20.23 0.22
CA ASP A 39 2.91 -21.09 -0.73
C ASP A 39 2.72 -20.56 -2.16
N ASP A 40 1.50 -20.26 -2.60
CA ASP A 40 1.31 -19.67 -3.93
C ASP A 40 2.00 -18.32 -4.07
N LEU A 41 1.80 -17.41 -3.11
CA LEU A 41 2.31 -16.05 -3.17
C LEU A 41 3.85 -15.98 -3.09
N LEU A 42 4.46 -16.63 -2.10
CA LEU A 42 5.89 -16.49 -1.83
C LEU A 42 6.77 -17.41 -2.69
N HIS A 43 6.22 -18.12 -3.67
CA HIS A 43 6.99 -18.82 -4.70
C HIS A 43 7.05 -18.06 -6.04
N ARG A 44 6.40 -16.89 -6.14
CA ARG A 44 6.36 -16.05 -7.35
C ARG A 44 7.69 -15.36 -7.63
N ASP A 45 8.00 -15.07 -8.89
CA ASP A 45 9.28 -14.48 -9.30
C ASP A 45 9.32 -12.97 -9.09
N SER A 46 9.21 -12.56 -7.82
CA SER A 46 9.21 -11.17 -7.35
C SER A 46 10.22 -10.99 -6.23
N THR A 47 10.72 -9.77 -6.05
CA THR A 47 11.37 -9.37 -4.79
C THR A 47 10.31 -9.04 -3.75
N PHE A 48 10.43 -9.58 -2.54
CA PHE A 48 9.46 -9.32 -1.48
C PHE A 48 10.02 -8.40 -0.42
N LEU A 49 9.25 -7.42 0.01
CA LEU A 49 9.53 -6.53 1.13
C LEU A 49 8.49 -6.73 2.23
N PHE A 50 8.97 -7.03 3.43
CA PHE A 50 8.19 -7.20 4.65
C PHE A 50 8.67 -6.29 5.77
N ARG A 51 7.88 -6.21 6.83
CA ARG A 51 8.34 -5.61 8.09
C ARG A 51 9.17 -6.62 8.87
N GLU A 52 10.13 -6.14 9.64
CA GLU A 52 11.07 -6.99 10.39
C GLU A 52 10.37 -8.01 11.32
N HIS A 53 9.23 -7.66 11.92
CA HIS A 53 8.51 -8.60 12.80
C HIS A 53 7.84 -9.77 12.07
N ASP A 54 7.70 -9.70 10.75
CA ASP A 54 7.14 -10.77 9.93
C ASP A 54 8.24 -11.80 9.52
N ARG A 55 9.51 -11.57 9.88
CA ARG A 55 10.68 -12.37 9.46
C ARG A 55 10.55 -13.86 9.72
N ASP A 56 10.29 -14.26 10.96
CA ASP A 56 10.29 -15.67 11.35
C ASP A 56 9.26 -16.49 10.54
N LEU A 57 8.11 -15.88 10.23
CA LEU A 57 7.11 -16.48 9.36
C LEU A 57 7.63 -16.58 7.93
N VAL A 58 8.07 -15.46 7.37
CA VAL A 58 8.45 -15.37 5.94
C VAL A 58 9.64 -16.27 5.64
N GLU A 59 10.65 -16.33 6.51
CA GLU A 59 11.85 -17.17 6.33
C GLU A 59 11.55 -18.68 6.34
N SER A 60 10.38 -19.09 6.84
CA SER A 60 9.91 -20.48 6.71
C SER A 60 9.51 -20.86 5.28
N TYR A 61 9.15 -19.87 4.45
CA TYR A 61 8.80 -20.04 3.03
C TYR A 61 9.92 -19.56 2.10
N ARG A 62 10.52 -18.41 2.39
CA ARG A 62 11.45 -17.69 1.51
C ARG A 62 12.53 -16.94 2.30
N LYS A 63 13.79 -17.18 1.94
CA LYS A 63 14.98 -16.64 2.67
C LYS A 63 15.58 -15.37 2.09
N ASP A 64 15.24 -15.01 0.86
CA ASP A 64 15.79 -13.85 0.14
C ASP A 64 14.85 -12.62 0.18
N ALA A 65 13.83 -12.65 1.04
CA ALA A 65 12.98 -11.50 1.28
C ALA A 65 13.77 -10.34 1.93
N THR A 66 13.39 -9.12 1.57
CA THR A 66 13.86 -7.88 2.18
C THR A 66 13.00 -7.56 3.39
N PHE A 67 13.64 -7.14 4.48
CA PHE A 67 12.95 -6.77 5.71
C PHE A 67 13.32 -5.36 6.11
N VAL A 68 12.33 -4.59 6.54
CA VAL A 68 12.52 -3.22 7.02
C VAL A 68 11.99 -3.05 8.44
N ASP A 69 12.80 -2.41 9.27
CA ASP A 69 12.42 -2.08 10.65
C ASP A 69 11.47 -0.87 10.69
N HIS A 70 11.00 -0.53 11.88
CA HIS A 70 10.02 0.53 12.09
C HIS A 70 10.63 1.92 11.99
N CYS A 71 10.07 2.75 11.11
CA CYS A 71 10.27 4.20 11.20
C CYS A 71 9.70 4.77 12.52
N VAL A 72 10.34 5.82 13.04
CA VAL A 72 9.99 6.55 14.28
C VAL A 72 8.51 6.97 14.36
N HIS A 73 7.84 7.12 13.22
CA HIS A 73 6.43 7.47 13.13
C HIS A 73 5.46 6.42 13.71
N ARG A 74 5.92 5.19 14.02
CA ARG A 74 5.10 4.16 14.69
C ARG A 74 5.06 4.31 16.21
N THR A 75 6.14 4.79 16.82
CA THR A 75 6.32 4.91 18.28
C THR A 75 6.03 6.31 18.80
N TYR A 76 6.00 7.30 17.92
CA TYR A 76 5.80 8.69 18.30
C TYR A 76 4.32 9.00 18.59
N GLN A 77 4.02 9.31 19.87
CA GLN A 77 2.68 9.70 20.34
C GLN A 77 2.44 11.23 20.31
N GLY A 78 3.42 12.03 19.88
CA GLY A 78 3.30 13.49 19.76
C GLY A 78 3.04 13.98 18.33
N ASP A 79 2.97 15.30 18.16
CA ASP A 79 3.06 15.95 16.85
C ASP A 79 4.53 16.03 16.44
N VAL A 80 5.02 15.06 15.66
CA VAL A 80 6.24 15.30 14.89
C VAL A 80 5.87 16.32 13.82
N ASP A 81 6.46 17.50 13.93
CA ASP A 81 6.30 18.62 12.98
C ASP A 81 6.95 18.29 11.61
N GLU A 82 7.70 17.20 11.53
CA GLU A 82 8.43 16.77 10.32
C GLU A 82 7.61 15.76 9.51
N TRP A 83 6.65 16.26 8.75
CA TRP A 83 5.89 15.47 7.77
C TRP A 83 6.71 15.22 6.50
N THR A 84 7.82 14.50 6.63
CA THR A 84 8.66 14.04 5.52
C THR A 84 9.05 12.59 5.70
N TRP A 85 9.35 11.90 4.60
CA TRP A 85 10.05 10.61 4.65
C TRP A 85 11.42 10.75 5.30
N HIS A 86 11.83 9.69 6.00
CA HIS A 86 13.11 9.57 6.69
C HIS A 86 14.05 8.59 5.97
N LEU A 87 14.07 8.63 4.63
CA LEU A 87 14.89 7.70 3.84
C LEU A 87 16.36 7.72 4.31
N PRO A 88 17.03 6.56 4.40
CA PRO A 88 16.60 5.25 3.90
C PRO A 88 15.60 4.47 4.80
N ASP A 89 15.21 5.01 5.96
CA ASP A 89 14.26 4.34 6.87
C ASP A 89 12.81 4.48 6.33
N LEU A 90 12.31 3.40 5.73
CA LEU A 90 10.97 3.38 5.14
C LEU A 90 9.85 3.51 6.18
N CYS A 91 8.86 4.34 5.87
CA CYS A 91 7.72 4.61 6.74
C CYS A 91 6.47 3.83 6.30
N SER A 92 5.94 2.95 7.16
CA SER A 92 4.66 2.24 6.95
C SER A 92 3.42 3.07 7.31
N ARG A 93 3.59 4.34 7.67
CA ARG A 93 2.45 5.20 8.03
C ARG A 93 1.63 5.47 6.77
N GLY A 94 0.40 4.94 6.76
CA GLY A 94 -0.48 5.02 5.58
C GLY A 94 -0.64 3.69 4.85
N GLY A 95 -0.05 2.61 5.36
CA GLY A 95 -0.17 1.26 4.79
C GLY A 95 0.76 1.04 3.59
N GLY A 96 0.53 -0.07 2.89
CA GLY A 96 1.37 -0.52 1.78
C GLY A 96 1.57 0.49 0.65
N ALA A 97 0.54 1.26 0.27
CA ALA A 97 0.67 2.27 -0.79
C ALA A 97 1.71 3.35 -0.44
N SER A 98 1.73 3.84 0.80
CA SER A 98 2.72 4.85 1.20
C SER A 98 4.14 4.30 1.17
N MET A 99 4.35 3.03 1.54
CA MET A 99 5.67 2.41 1.50
C MET A 99 6.10 2.07 0.07
N ALA A 100 5.21 1.57 -0.78
CA ALA A 100 5.52 1.27 -2.19
C ALA A 100 5.99 2.52 -2.96
N ILE A 101 5.40 3.69 -2.70
CA ILE A 101 5.85 4.95 -3.29
C ILE A 101 7.29 5.27 -2.83
N GLN A 102 7.60 5.06 -1.55
CA GLN A 102 8.98 5.25 -1.04
C GLN A 102 9.96 4.29 -1.70
N VAL A 103 9.61 3.01 -1.83
CA VAL A 103 10.43 1.99 -2.50
C VAL A 103 10.72 2.41 -3.94
N ALA A 104 9.69 2.74 -4.72
CA ALA A 104 9.85 3.16 -6.11
C ALA A 104 10.76 4.40 -6.23
N ALA A 105 10.58 5.39 -5.36
CA ALA A 105 11.41 6.59 -5.33
C ALA A 105 12.87 6.29 -4.93
N SER A 106 13.09 5.40 -3.95
CA SER A 106 14.44 4.98 -3.52
C SER A 106 15.19 4.18 -4.58
N LEU A 107 14.47 3.45 -5.43
CA LEU A 107 15.03 2.75 -6.59
C LEU A 107 15.29 3.69 -7.79
N GLY A 108 14.90 4.97 -7.70
CA GLY A 108 15.12 5.96 -8.74
C GLY A 108 14.09 5.94 -9.87
N HIS A 109 12.91 5.32 -9.66
CA HIS A 109 11.84 5.33 -10.65
C HIS A 109 11.11 6.68 -10.67
N ASP A 110 11.02 7.26 -11.86
CA ASP A 110 10.28 8.50 -12.15
C ASP A 110 9.78 8.45 -13.61
N PRO A 111 8.49 8.68 -13.89
CA PRO A 111 7.40 8.94 -12.94
C PRO A 111 6.88 7.67 -12.24
N ILE A 112 6.24 7.86 -11.07
CA ILE A 112 5.51 6.83 -10.33
C ILE A 112 4.00 6.96 -10.63
N TYR A 113 3.38 5.91 -11.15
CA TYR A 113 1.94 5.86 -11.40
C TYR A 113 1.22 5.00 -10.35
N LEU A 114 0.22 5.59 -9.68
CA LEU A 114 -0.64 4.89 -8.73
C LEU A 114 -1.84 4.29 -9.45
N VAL A 115 -2.07 2.99 -9.27
CA VAL A 115 -3.21 2.25 -9.83
C VAL A 115 -3.90 1.50 -8.69
N GLY A 116 -5.24 1.60 -8.61
CA GLY A 116 -6.00 1.00 -7.53
C GLY A 116 -5.83 1.68 -6.16
N CYS A 117 -5.28 2.90 -6.13
CA CYS A 117 -5.13 3.70 -4.91
C CYS A 117 -6.29 4.70 -4.82
N ASP A 118 -7.46 4.23 -4.39
CA ASP A 118 -8.70 4.97 -4.53
C ASP A 118 -9.04 5.91 -3.37
N LEU A 119 -8.69 5.57 -2.13
CA LEU A 119 -8.93 6.39 -0.93
C LEU A 119 -10.40 6.79 -0.75
N TYR A 120 -11.35 5.89 -1.04
CA TYR A 120 -12.74 6.17 -0.72
C TYR A 120 -12.90 6.37 0.79
N LYS A 121 -13.62 7.43 1.17
CA LYS A 121 -13.90 7.69 2.58
C LYS A 121 -14.84 6.63 3.15
N TYR A 122 -14.40 5.94 4.19
CA TYR A 122 -15.27 5.07 4.99
C TYR A 122 -16.44 5.87 5.58
N ARG A 123 -17.69 5.42 5.38
CA ARG A 123 -18.90 6.04 5.95
C ARG A 123 -19.73 5.10 6.82
N GLY A 124 -19.33 3.84 6.97
CA GLY A 124 -19.91 2.88 7.90
C GLY A 124 -20.00 1.46 7.35
N PRO A 125 -20.54 0.50 8.13
CA PRO A 125 -20.60 -0.91 7.74
C PRO A 125 -21.50 -1.15 6.52
N ASP A 126 -22.55 -0.33 6.36
CA ASP A 126 -23.49 -0.39 5.22
C ASP A 126 -22.99 0.37 3.98
N ASP A 127 -22.07 1.32 4.14
CA ASP A 127 -21.30 1.88 3.03
C ASP A 127 -20.10 0.98 2.77
N ALA A 128 -20.48 -0.27 2.47
CA ALA A 128 -19.60 -1.36 2.16
C ALA A 128 -18.55 -0.86 1.19
N ASP A 129 -17.34 -0.80 1.71
CA ASP A 129 -16.09 -0.69 0.99
C ASP A 129 -16.08 -1.74 -0.14
N VAL A 130 -16.65 -1.40 -1.29
CA VAL A 130 -16.53 -2.17 -2.55
C VAL A 130 -15.11 -2.03 -3.12
N ASN A 131 -14.22 -1.37 -2.37
CA ASN A 131 -12.91 -0.84 -2.77
C ASN A 131 -11.77 -1.83 -2.64
N HIS A 132 -12.12 -3.06 -2.32
CA HIS A 132 -11.21 -4.16 -2.41
C HIS A 132 -11.74 -5.05 -3.53
N PHE A 133 -10.86 -5.43 -4.45
CA PHE A 133 -11.18 -6.23 -5.63
C PHE A 133 -11.78 -7.61 -5.31
N ASP A 134 -11.92 -7.92 -4.02
CA ASP A 134 -12.57 -9.07 -3.43
C ASP A 134 -13.63 -8.60 -2.41
N PRO A 135 -14.91 -9.02 -2.54
CA PRO A 135 -16.00 -8.57 -1.68
C PRO A 135 -15.87 -9.02 -0.22
N ASP A 136 -15.10 -10.08 0.03
CA ASP A 136 -14.82 -10.59 1.37
C ASP A 136 -13.61 -9.85 1.99
N TYR A 137 -12.81 -9.13 1.19
CA TYR A 137 -11.67 -8.34 1.66
C TYR A 137 -12.13 -7.00 2.26
N CYS A 138 -12.78 -7.07 3.43
CA CYS A 138 -13.18 -5.88 4.18
C CYS A 138 -12.60 -5.88 5.59
N PRO A 139 -11.40 -5.31 5.81
CA PRO A 139 -10.71 -5.35 7.11
C PRO A 139 -11.42 -4.53 8.21
N TYR A 140 -12.49 -3.82 7.88
CA TYR A 140 -13.13 -2.83 8.76
C TYR A 140 -14.59 -3.12 9.12
N LYS A 141 -15.23 -4.12 8.49
CA LYS A 141 -16.63 -4.47 8.78
C LYS A 141 -16.76 -5.35 10.00
N ILE A 142 -16.15 -6.54 9.94
CA ILE A 142 -16.28 -7.57 10.96
C ILE A 142 -14.95 -8.29 11.06
N ARG A 143 -14.39 -8.38 12.27
CA ARG A 143 -13.22 -9.25 12.48
C ARG A 143 -13.66 -10.69 12.24
N ARG A 144 -13.12 -11.34 11.21
CA ARG A 144 -13.50 -12.73 10.87
C ARG A 144 -13.32 -13.68 12.05
N SER A 145 -12.31 -13.43 12.90
CA SER A 145 -12.02 -14.23 14.10
C SER A 145 -12.99 -14.02 15.26
N THR A 146 -13.69 -12.87 15.35
CA THR A 146 -14.56 -12.55 16.52
C THR A 146 -16.01 -12.24 16.18
N GLY A 147 -16.34 -11.93 14.93
CA GLY A 147 -17.70 -11.53 14.54
C GLY A 147 -18.11 -10.12 14.97
N GLU A 148 -17.20 -9.35 15.58
CA GLU A 148 -17.48 -8.01 16.09
C GLU A 148 -17.16 -6.91 15.07
N GLU A 149 -17.90 -5.80 15.13
CA GLU A 149 -17.59 -4.58 14.38
C GLU A 149 -16.18 -4.11 14.73
N ALA A 150 -15.31 -4.00 13.72
CA ALA A 150 -13.90 -3.76 13.96
C ALA A 150 -13.60 -2.33 14.44
N ILE A 151 -14.39 -1.34 14.00
CA ILE A 151 -14.17 0.09 14.25
C ILE A 151 -15.48 0.91 14.13
N GLY A 152 -15.61 1.99 14.91
CA GLY A 152 -16.79 2.88 14.89
C GLY A 152 -16.61 4.20 14.12
N PRO A 153 -17.64 5.08 14.07
CA PRO A 153 -17.61 6.31 13.27
C PRO A 153 -16.43 7.26 13.49
N ALA A 154 -16.02 7.45 14.75
CA ALA A 154 -14.87 8.30 15.07
C ALA A 154 -13.54 7.70 14.57
N ASP A 155 -13.46 6.38 14.46
CA ASP A 155 -12.30 5.67 13.94
C ASP A 155 -12.22 5.77 12.41
N TRP A 156 -13.36 5.73 11.71
CA TRP A 156 -13.43 5.92 10.26
C TRP A 156 -12.87 7.29 9.83
N ASP A 157 -13.33 8.37 10.46
CA ASP A 157 -12.85 9.72 10.16
C ASP A 157 -11.35 9.87 10.48
N ARG A 158 -10.91 9.32 11.61
CA ARG A 158 -9.49 9.31 11.99
C ARG A 158 -8.64 8.54 10.96
N LEU A 159 -9.12 7.41 10.47
CA LEU A 159 -8.44 6.60 9.46
C LEU A 159 -8.35 7.36 8.12
N ASN A 160 -9.47 7.90 7.63
CA ASN A 160 -9.52 8.71 6.42
C ASN A 160 -8.51 9.87 6.47
N LYS A 161 -8.50 10.64 7.57
CA LYS A 161 -7.54 11.74 7.79
C LYS A 161 -6.10 11.24 7.79
N ARG A 162 -5.82 10.10 8.43
CA ARG A 162 -4.48 9.50 8.47
C ARG A 162 -4.00 9.11 7.07
N LEU A 163 -4.84 8.48 6.26
CA LEU A 163 -4.49 8.04 4.91
C LEU A 163 -4.25 9.23 3.96
N ILE A 164 -5.13 10.24 3.98
CA ILE A 164 -4.94 11.50 3.22
C ILE A 164 -3.61 12.16 3.63
N LYS A 165 -3.32 12.20 4.93
CA LYS A 165 -2.08 12.79 5.45
C LYS A 165 -0.84 12.02 4.99
N ALA A 166 -0.89 10.70 4.95
CA ALA A 166 0.21 9.86 4.46
C ALA A 166 0.48 10.10 2.97
N HIS A 167 -0.55 10.19 2.12
CA HIS A 167 -0.37 10.54 0.71
C HIS A 167 0.15 11.97 0.53
N THR A 168 -0.30 12.91 1.35
CA THR A 168 0.19 14.30 1.33
C THR A 168 1.68 14.36 1.64
N MET A 169 2.13 13.67 2.69
CA MET A 169 3.54 13.51 3.02
C MET A 169 4.32 12.87 1.87
N ALA A 170 3.80 11.79 1.29
CA ALA A 170 4.43 11.10 0.17
C ALA A 170 4.62 12.00 -1.05
N ARG A 171 3.61 12.78 -1.42
CA ARG A 171 3.71 13.78 -2.50
C ARG A 171 4.80 14.81 -2.21
N ASP A 172 4.80 15.37 -1.01
CA ASP A 172 5.70 16.47 -0.66
C ASP A 172 7.16 16.00 -0.57
N SER A 173 7.39 14.79 -0.04
CA SER A 173 8.71 14.15 -0.02
C SER A 173 9.19 13.75 -1.41
N ALA A 174 8.35 13.10 -2.23
CA ALA A 174 8.70 12.76 -3.62
C ALA A 174 9.07 14.01 -4.44
N LYS A 175 8.29 15.09 -4.29
CA LYS A 175 8.57 16.37 -4.95
C LYS A 175 9.92 16.95 -4.54
N ARG A 176 10.32 16.85 -3.27
CA ARG A 176 11.65 17.29 -2.79
C ARG A 176 12.79 16.45 -3.39
N MET A 177 12.51 15.20 -3.75
CA MET A 177 13.45 14.31 -4.43
C MET A 177 13.46 14.52 -5.96
N GLY A 178 12.60 15.40 -6.50
CA GLY A 178 12.42 15.57 -7.95
C GLY A 178 11.64 14.43 -8.62
N VAL A 179 10.94 13.60 -7.85
CA VAL A 179 10.14 12.46 -8.35
C VAL A 179 8.68 12.89 -8.51
N SER A 180 8.11 12.56 -9.68
CA SER A 180 6.70 12.78 -10.00
C SER A 180 5.85 11.59 -9.58
N VAL A 181 4.79 11.85 -8.81
CA VAL A 181 3.78 10.82 -8.46
C VAL A 181 2.45 11.23 -9.06
N LEU A 182 1.85 10.33 -9.84
CA LEU A 182 0.65 10.55 -10.64
C LEU A 182 -0.43 9.53 -10.27
N ASN A 183 -1.69 9.96 -10.19
CA ASN A 183 -2.81 9.06 -9.95
C ASN A 183 -3.40 8.58 -11.28
N ALA A 184 -3.15 7.32 -11.64
CA ALA A 184 -3.73 6.64 -12.79
C ALA A 184 -4.91 5.72 -12.40
N THR A 185 -5.37 5.78 -11.15
CA THR A 185 -6.51 4.99 -10.68
C THR A 185 -7.79 5.43 -11.39
N VAL A 186 -8.54 4.47 -11.92
CA VAL A 186 -9.88 4.72 -12.47
C VAL A 186 -10.86 4.88 -11.31
N GLY A 187 -11.41 6.08 -11.14
CA GLY A 187 -12.28 6.40 -10.00
C GLY A 187 -11.52 6.84 -8.75
N GLY A 188 -12.09 6.53 -7.58
CA GLY A 188 -11.54 6.94 -6.28
C GLY A 188 -11.74 8.42 -5.91
N GLN A 189 -11.28 8.76 -4.71
CA GLN A 189 -11.29 10.10 -4.10
C GLN A 189 -9.87 10.59 -3.75
N LEU A 190 -8.82 9.87 -4.14
CA LEU A 190 -7.43 10.29 -3.98
C LEU A 190 -7.08 11.43 -4.94
N GLU A 191 -7.20 12.67 -4.46
CA GLU A 191 -6.91 13.89 -5.25
C GLU A 191 -5.63 14.61 -4.80
N VAL A 192 -4.76 13.94 -4.05
CA VAL A 192 -3.49 14.51 -3.58
C VAL A 192 -2.49 14.67 -4.73
N TYR A 193 -2.56 13.78 -5.73
CA TYR A 193 -1.67 13.73 -6.89
C TYR A 193 -2.40 14.14 -8.17
N PRO A 194 -1.71 14.69 -9.19
CA PRO A 194 -2.32 14.93 -10.50
C PRO A 194 -2.86 13.63 -11.11
N ARG A 195 -4.06 13.69 -11.67
CA ARG A 195 -4.73 12.54 -12.30
C ARG A 195 -4.33 12.40 -13.77
N VAL A 196 -4.10 11.17 -14.21
CA VAL A 196 -3.79 10.81 -15.61
C VAL A 196 -4.65 9.63 -16.07
N ASP A 197 -4.90 9.53 -17.38
CA ASP A 197 -5.59 8.39 -17.97
C ASP A 197 -4.63 7.19 -18.09
N ILE A 198 -4.94 6.10 -17.40
CA ILE A 198 -4.14 4.86 -17.45
C ILE A 198 -3.99 4.32 -18.89
N ASN A 199 -5.01 4.49 -19.73
CA ASN A 199 -4.90 4.06 -21.13
C ASN A 199 -3.91 4.94 -21.90
N ALA A 200 -3.79 6.22 -21.57
CA ALA A 200 -2.78 7.08 -22.16
C ALA A 200 -1.38 6.66 -21.71
N VAL A 201 -1.20 6.36 -20.41
CA VAL A 201 0.06 5.88 -19.84
C VAL A 201 0.52 4.59 -20.53
N LEU A 202 -0.32 3.55 -20.53
CA LEU A 202 0.02 2.24 -21.12
C LEU A 202 0.24 2.31 -22.64
N ASN A 203 -0.32 3.31 -23.31
CA ASN A 203 -0.10 3.55 -24.74
C ASN A 203 1.10 4.45 -25.04
N GLY A 204 1.80 4.98 -24.04
CA GLY A 204 2.96 5.88 -24.20
C GLY A 204 2.59 7.29 -24.66
N LYS A 205 1.42 7.79 -24.24
CA LYS A 205 0.86 9.09 -24.66
C LYS A 205 0.66 10.08 -23.50
N ALA A 206 1.14 9.74 -22.31
CA ALA A 206 1.00 10.54 -21.09
C ALA A 206 2.27 11.33 -20.78
#